data_AF-Q6CLL0-F1
#
_entry.id   AF-Q6CLL0-F1
#
_cell.length_a   1.000
_cell.length_b   1.000
_cell.length_c   1.000
_cell.angle_alpha   90.00
_cell.angle_beta   90.00
_cell.angle_gamma   90.00
#
_symmetry.space_group_name_H-M   'P 1'
#
loop_
_entity.id
_entity.type
_entity.pdbx_description
1 polymer ?
#
loop_
_entity_poly.entity_id
_entity_poly.type
_entity_poly.pdbx_seq_one_letter_code
_entity_poly.pdbx_strand_id
1 'polypeptide(L)'
;MNSNGNDLKEESLDPAKYLAETFKKEGHLDSLKNEILSQNVEGDISLDEFIKSRVRDLVRDRVNEDESLIFKNRGTTTALLEGQLFKDGFKSLNTSNIDVEKLLSDSLDDATTRQKIRTILEAKTNDS
;
A
#
# COMPACT_ATOMS: atom_id res chain seq x y z
N MET A 1 32.55 44.02 15.90
CA MET A 1 31.57 43.94 14.79
C MET A 1 32.17 42.97 13.78
N ASN A 2 31.70 41.75 13.55
CA ASN A 2 30.38 41.15 13.67
C ASN A 2 30.47 39.75 14.29
N SER A 3 29.55 39.44 15.19
CA SER A 3 29.21 38.08 15.58
C SER A 3 28.23 37.53 14.53
N ASN A 4 28.69 36.63 13.66
CA ASN A 4 27.78 35.79 12.88
C ASN A 4 27.61 34.48 13.64
N GLY A 5 26.63 34.48 14.56
CA GLY A 5 26.06 33.27 15.11
C GLY A 5 25.45 32.48 13.96
N ASN A 6 26.13 31.39 13.60
CA ASN A 6 25.59 30.39 12.71
C ASN A 6 24.68 29.49 13.56
N ASP A 7 23.52 30.02 13.93
CA ASP A 7 22.42 29.23 14.48
C ASP A 7 21.92 28.32 13.36
N LEU A 8 22.54 27.15 13.24
CA LEU A 8 21.93 25.98 12.64
C LEU A 8 20.70 25.68 13.49
N LYS A 9 19.55 26.23 13.10
CA LYS A 9 18.26 25.77 13.58
C LYS A 9 18.17 24.31 13.17
N GLU A 10 18.45 23.40 14.09
CA GLU A 10 17.89 22.07 14.08
C GLU A 10 16.39 22.25 13.80
N GLU A 11 15.94 21.89 12.61
CA GLU A 11 14.51 21.68 12.37
C GLU A 11 14.10 20.60 13.38
N SER A 12 13.54 21.02 14.51
CA SER A 12 12.86 20.13 15.42
C SER A 12 11.81 19.40 14.60
N LEU A 13 12.08 18.14 14.26
CA LEU A 13 11.16 17.29 13.52
C LEU A 13 9.77 17.42 14.16
N ASP A 14 8.77 17.78 13.37
CA ASP A 14 7.37 17.74 13.77
C ASP A 14 7.11 16.40 14.50
N PRO A 15 6.68 16.41 15.77
CA PRO A 15 6.48 15.19 16.55
C PRO A 15 5.60 14.17 15.82
N ALA A 16 4.59 14.63 15.06
CA ALA A 16 3.76 13.75 14.26
C ALA A 16 4.53 13.09 13.12
N LYS A 17 5.39 13.84 12.43
CA LYS A 17 6.29 13.33 11.39
C LYS A 17 7.30 12.34 11.96
N TYR A 18 7.89 12.65 13.11
CA TYR A 18 8.81 11.73 13.79
C TYR A 18 8.13 10.41 14.14
N LEU A 19 6.94 10.45 14.76
CA LEU A 19 6.17 9.26 15.11
C LEU A 19 5.81 8.42 13.87
N ALA A 20 5.35 9.07 12.79
CA ALA A 20 5.02 8.38 11.55
C ALA A 20 6.25 7.71 10.91
N GLU A 21 7.40 8.38 10.89
CA GLU A 21 8.63 7.81 10.35
C GLU A 21 9.17 6.67 11.21
N THR A 22 9.12 6.78 12.53
CA THR A 22 9.48 5.70 13.45
C THR A 22 8.56 4.50 13.27
N PHE A 23 7.25 4.71 13.20
CA PHE A 23 6.26 3.66 12.95
C PHE A 23 6.54 2.89 11.65
N LYS A 24 6.93 3.59 10.58
CA LYS A 24 7.35 2.96 9.32
C LYS A 24 8.66 2.20 9.45
N LYS A 25 9.69 2.82 10.05
CA LYS A 25 11.04 2.24 10.20
C LYS A 25 11.04 0.95 11.03
N GLU A 26 10.16 0.86 12.02
CA GLU A 26 10.02 -0.32 12.87
C GLU A 26 9.21 -1.45 12.19
N GLY A 27 8.71 -1.24 10.97
CA GLY A 27 8.01 -2.26 10.17
C GLY A 27 6.54 -2.45 10.56
N HIS A 28 5.98 -1.62 11.43
CA HIS A 28 4.57 -1.73 11.84
C HIS A 28 3.61 -1.54 10.65
N LEU A 29 3.93 -0.61 9.75
CA LEU A 29 3.15 -0.40 8.53
C LEU A 29 3.13 -1.67 7.66
N ASP A 30 4.29 -2.31 7.47
CA ASP A 30 4.37 -3.49 6.62
C ASP A 30 3.72 -4.72 7.28
N SER A 31 3.81 -4.85 8.61
CA SER A 31 3.06 -5.84 9.37
C SER A 31 1.55 -5.68 9.18
N LEU A 32 1.03 -4.46 9.22
CA LEU A 32 -0.41 -4.20 9.02
C LEU A 32 -0.86 -4.49 7.59
N LYS A 33 -0.07 -4.10 6.58
CA LYS A 33 -0.34 -4.47 5.19
C LYS A 33 -0.41 -5.98 5.03
N ASN A 34 0.56 -6.70 5.57
CA ASN A 34 0.58 -8.17 5.49
C ASN A 34 -0.62 -8.80 6.18
N GLU A 35 -1.05 -8.25 7.33
CA GLU A 35 -2.24 -8.73 8.02
C GLU A 35 -3.49 -8.57 7.14
N ILE A 36 -3.70 -7.37 6.57
CA ILE A 36 -4.82 -7.09 5.67
C ILE A 36 -4.79 -8.01 4.45
N LEU A 37 -3.63 -8.12 3.80
CA LEU A 37 -3.44 -8.92 2.59
C LEU A 37 -3.56 -10.43 2.83
N SER A 38 -3.39 -10.89 4.07
CA SER A 38 -3.54 -12.30 4.45
C SER A 38 -4.99 -12.67 4.82
N GLN A 39 -5.93 -11.72 4.84
CA GLN A 39 -7.33 -12.01 5.11
C GLN A 39 -7.95 -12.83 3.99
N ASN A 40 -8.75 -13.83 4.33
CA ASN A 40 -9.44 -14.66 3.35
C ASN A 40 -10.61 -13.90 2.73
N VAL A 41 -10.72 -13.95 1.40
CA VAL A 41 -11.78 -13.24 0.64
C VAL A 41 -12.74 -14.19 -0.06
N GLU A 42 -12.29 -15.40 -0.41
CA GLU A 42 -13.12 -16.44 -1.02
C GLU A 42 -12.62 -17.82 -0.58
N GLY A 43 -13.34 -18.46 0.33
CA GLY A 43 -12.91 -19.73 0.94
C GLY A 43 -11.59 -19.56 1.70
N ASP A 44 -10.58 -20.32 1.30
CA ASP A 44 -9.24 -20.32 1.91
C ASP A 44 -8.22 -19.47 1.13
N ILE A 45 -8.65 -18.68 0.15
CA ILE A 45 -7.77 -17.82 -0.65
C ILE A 45 -7.60 -16.47 0.03
N SER A 46 -6.34 -16.08 0.27
CA SER A 46 -5.99 -14.77 0.80
C SER A 46 -6.24 -13.64 -0.21
N LEU A 47 -6.47 -12.41 0.29
CA LEU A 47 -6.63 -11.22 -0.55
C LEU A 47 -5.42 -11.02 -1.49
N ASP A 48 -4.21 -11.24 -1.01
CA ASP A 48 -2.98 -11.18 -1.82
C ASP A 48 -3.00 -12.18 -3.00
N GLU A 49 -3.29 -13.45 -2.72
CA GLU A 49 -3.36 -14.49 -3.75
C GLU A 49 -4.47 -14.20 -4.75
N PHE A 50 -5.61 -13.73 -4.27
CA PHE A 50 -6.71 -13.28 -5.13
C PHE A 50 -6.25 -12.17 -6.07
N ILE A 51 -5.70 -11.06 -5.55
CA ILE A 51 -5.22 -9.94 -6.37
C ILE A 51 -4.18 -10.41 -7.40
N LYS A 52 -3.21 -11.22 -6.98
CA LYS A 52 -2.18 -11.78 -7.88
C LYS A 52 -2.77 -12.62 -9.00
N SER A 53 -3.80 -13.42 -8.70
CA SER A 53 -4.53 -14.21 -9.69
C SER A 53 -5.21 -13.30 -10.71
N ARG A 54 -5.95 -12.28 -10.23
CA ARG A 54 -6.65 -11.32 -11.10
C ARG A 54 -5.71 -10.52 -11.98
N VAL A 55 -4.57 -10.08 -11.45
CA VAL A 55 -3.53 -9.39 -12.23
C VAL A 55 -2.95 -10.32 -13.30
N ARG A 56 -2.73 -11.60 -12.99
CA ARG A 56 -2.23 -12.59 -13.97
C ARG A 56 -3.22 -12.79 -15.12
N ASP A 57 -4.51 -12.91 -14.79
CA ASP A 57 -5.57 -13.03 -15.79
C ASP A 57 -5.62 -11.78 -16.67
N LEU A 58 -5.58 -10.58 -16.07
CA LEU A 58 -5.54 -9.32 -16.79
C LEU A 58 -4.34 -9.23 -17.74
N VAL A 59 -3.14 -9.58 -17.28
CA VAL A 59 -1.93 -9.58 -18.12
C VAL A 59 -2.11 -10.53 -19.30
N ARG A 60 -2.65 -11.73 -19.06
CA ARG A 60 -2.90 -12.72 -20.12
C ARG A 60 -3.91 -12.18 -21.13
N ASP A 61 -5.01 -11.60 -20.69
CA ASP A 61 -6.03 -11.04 -21.57
C ASP A 61 -5.48 -9.90 -22.41
N ARG A 62 -4.67 -9.02 -21.81
CA ARG A 62 -4.00 -7.92 -22.54
C ARG A 62 -3.00 -8.41 -23.58
N VAL A 63 -2.27 -9.48 -23.27
CA VAL A 63 -1.37 -10.11 -24.23
C VAL A 63 -2.13 -10.80 -25.36
N ASN A 64 -3.28 -11.40 -25.08
CA ASN A 64 -4.14 -11.98 -26.11
C ASN A 64 -4.77 -10.90 -27.01
N GLU A 65 -5.10 -9.73 -26.46
CA GLU A 65 -5.60 -8.57 -27.21
C GLU A 65 -4.49 -7.95 -28.09
N ASP A 66 -3.26 -7.88 -27.58
CA ASP A 66 -2.09 -7.33 -28.27
C ASP A 66 -0.84 -8.18 -28.01
N GLU A 67 -0.58 -9.14 -28.90
CA GLU A 67 0.60 -10.00 -28.82
C GLU A 67 1.92 -9.22 -28.92
N SER A 68 1.90 -7.99 -29.44
CA SER A 68 3.10 -7.14 -29.49
C SER A 68 3.66 -6.84 -28.11
N LEU A 69 2.83 -6.92 -27.06
CA LEU A 69 3.23 -6.73 -25.66
C LEU A 69 4.27 -7.75 -25.19
N ILE A 70 4.32 -8.95 -25.80
CA ILE A 70 5.34 -9.98 -25.52
C ILE A 70 6.72 -9.52 -25.97
N PHE A 71 6.78 -8.75 -27.06
CA PHE A 71 8.02 -8.27 -27.67
C PHE A 71 8.47 -6.91 -27.12
N LYS A 72 7.61 -6.22 -26.35
CA LYS A 72 7.99 -4.99 -25.64
C LYS A 72 8.86 -5.31 -24.43
N ASN A 73 9.64 -4.32 -24.00
CA ASN A 73 10.39 -4.42 -22.76
C ASN A 73 9.42 -4.65 -21.58
N ARG A 74 9.73 -5.62 -20.72
CA ARG A 74 8.97 -5.95 -19.52
C ARG A 74 8.59 -4.71 -18.70
N GLY A 75 9.53 -3.78 -18.51
CA GLY A 75 9.26 -2.55 -17.75
C GLY A 75 8.22 -1.65 -18.41
N THR A 76 8.21 -1.55 -19.74
CA THR A 76 7.21 -0.79 -20.49
C THR A 76 5.84 -1.46 -20.41
N THR A 77 5.77 -2.77 -20.58
CA THR A 77 4.51 -3.53 -20.45
C THR A 77 3.94 -3.40 -19.04
N THR A 78 4.78 -3.53 -18.00
CA THR A 78 4.38 -3.30 -16.61
C THR A 78 3.82 -1.89 -16.39
N ALA A 79 4.54 -0.84 -16.82
CA ALA A 79 4.10 0.54 -16.62
C ALA A 79 2.76 0.85 -17.34
N LEU A 80 2.55 0.27 -18.53
CA LEU A 80 1.29 0.41 -19.26
C LEU A 80 0.12 -0.24 -18.50
N LEU A 81 0.33 -1.45 -18.00
CA LEU A 81 -0.70 -2.20 -17.27
C LEU A 81 -1.01 -1.54 -15.91
N GLU A 82 0.02 -1.13 -15.16
CA GLU A 82 -0.13 -0.39 -13.91
C GLU A 82 -0.85 0.94 -14.12
N GLY A 83 -0.49 1.69 -15.16
CA GLY A 83 -1.15 2.95 -15.49
C GLY A 83 -2.63 2.75 -15.83
N GLN A 84 -2.97 1.67 -16.54
CA GLN A 84 -4.36 1.33 -16.85
C GLN A 84 -5.15 0.92 -15.60
N LEU A 85 -4.57 0.08 -14.74
CA LEU A 85 -5.15 -0.32 -13.45
C LEU A 85 -5.38 0.88 -12.53
N PHE A 86 -4.42 1.78 -12.44
CA PHE A 86 -4.56 2.98 -11.62
C PHE A 86 -5.66 3.90 -12.17
N LYS A 87 -5.73 4.06 -13.49
CA LYS A 87 -6.74 4.90 -14.15
C LYS A 87 -8.15 4.34 -14.01
N ASP A 88 -8.32 3.02 -14.01
CA ASP A 88 -9.63 2.39 -13.87
C ASP A 88 -10.08 2.20 -12.42
N GLY A 89 -9.24 2.58 -11.44
CA GLY A 89 -9.52 2.40 -10.01
C GLY A 89 -9.49 0.92 -9.62
N PHE A 90 -8.63 0.12 -10.25
CA PHE A 90 -8.50 -1.32 -10.05
C PHE A 90 -9.76 -2.14 -10.35
N LYS A 91 -10.76 -1.54 -11.02
CA LYS A 91 -12.04 -2.20 -11.32
C LYS A 91 -11.88 -3.46 -12.17
N SER A 92 -10.83 -3.51 -13.00
CA SER A 92 -10.51 -4.70 -13.79
C SER A 92 -10.08 -5.90 -12.95
N LEU A 93 -9.75 -5.72 -11.67
CA LEU A 93 -9.47 -6.81 -10.74
C LEU A 93 -10.73 -7.38 -10.08
N ASN A 94 -11.83 -6.63 -10.07
CA ASN A 94 -13.06 -7.02 -9.39
C ASN A 94 -13.71 -8.25 -10.06
N THR A 95 -14.56 -8.94 -9.28
CA THR A 95 -15.48 -9.96 -9.77
C THR A 95 -16.91 -9.51 -9.51
N SER A 96 -17.90 -10.33 -9.88
CA SER A 96 -19.32 -10.02 -9.58
C SER A 96 -19.60 -9.90 -8.07
N ASN A 97 -18.76 -10.54 -7.24
CA ASN A 97 -19.00 -10.67 -5.80
C ASN A 97 -17.92 -9.97 -4.96
N ILE A 98 -16.78 -9.60 -5.55
CA ILE A 98 -15.63 -9.05 -4.85
C ILE A 98 -15.21 -7.73 -5.48
N ASP A 99 -15.21 -6.69 -4.65
CA ASP A 99 -14.68 -5.37 -4.96
C ASP A 99 -13.39 -5.16 -4.17
N VAL A 100 -12.24 -5.22 -4.86
CA VAL A 100 -10.91 -5.18 -4.25
C VAL A 100 -10.65 -3.83 -3.58
N GLU A 101 -11.02 -2.73 -4.22
CA GLU A 101 -10.83 -1.39 -3.69
C GLU A 101 -11.65 -1.20 -2.42
N LYS A 102 -12.91 -1.65 -2.44
CA LYS A 102 -13.77 -1.61 -1.28
C LYS A 102 -13.23 -2.46 -0.12
N LEU A 103 -12.78 -3.69 -0.39
CA LEU A 103 -12.21 -4.55 0.66
C LEU A 103 -10.99 -3.90 1.33
N LEU A 104 -10.09 -3.31 0.54
CA LEU A 104 -8.92 -2.61 1.09
C LEU A 104 -9.34 -1.38 1.89
N SER A 105 -10.31 -0.60 1.42
CA SER A 105 -10.83 0.56 2.14
C SER A 105 -11.48 0.14 3.46
N ASP A 106 -12.35 -0.86 3.44
CA ASP A 106 -13.04 -1.38 4.62
C ASP A 106 -12.03 -1.88 5.67
N SER A 107 -10.97 -2.59 5.24
CA SER A 107 -9.90 -3.05 6.15
C SER A 107 -9.03 -1.92 6.71
N LEU A 108 -8.83 -0.83 5.96
CA LEU A 108 -8.12 0.37 6.44
C LEU A 108 -8.98 1.22 7.38
N ASP A 109 -10.31 1.21 7.18
CA ASP A 109 -11.27 1.92 8.00
C ASP A 109 -11.68 1.15 9.26
N ASP A 110 -11.33 -0.14 9.34
CA ASP A 110 -11.61 -1.01 10.47
C ASP A 110 -11.15 -0.42 11.82
N ALA A 111 -12.07 -0.44 12.78
CA ALA A 111 -11.84 0.12 14.11
C ALA A 111 -10.70 -0.61 14.85
N THR A 112 -10.53 -1.91 14.61
CA THR A 112 -9.46 -2.70 15.22
C THR A 112 -8.10 -2.28 14.67
N THR A 113 -7.98 -2.13 13.34
CA THR A 113 -6.77 -1.58 12.69
C THR A 113 -6.42 -0.20 13.24
N ARG A 114 -7.41 0.71 13.33
CA ARG A 114 -7.19 2.06 13.90
C ARG A 114 -6.74 2.01 15.35
N GLN A 115 -7.34 1.14 16.16
CA GLN A 115 -6.99 0.99 17.57
C GLN A 115 -5.58 0.43 17.73
N LYS A 116 -5.17 -0.57 16.92
CA LYS A 116 -3.81 -1.10 16.91
C LYS A 116 -2.78 -0.01 16.60
N ILE A 117 -3.01 0.78 15.55
CA ILE A 117 -2.13 1.90 15.19
C ILE A 117 -2.02 2.87 16.37
N ARG A 118 -3.16 3.24 16.96
CA ARG A 118 -3.21 4.15 18.11
C ARG A 118 -2.39 3.64 19.29
N THR A 119 -2.59 2.39 19.69
CA THR A 119 -1.87 1.78 20.82
C THR A 119 -0.36 1.75 20.58
N ILE A 120 0.09 1.44 19.36
CA ILE A 120 1.52 1.48 19.02
C ILE A 120 2.07 2.89 19.15
N LEU A 121 1.36 3.90 18.63
CA LEU A 121 1.80 5.30 18.69
C LEU A 121 1.80 5.84 20.13
N GLU A 122 0.78 5.51 20.93
CA GLU A 122 0.67 5.92 22.34
C GLU A 122 1.79 5.34 23.21
N ALA A 123 2.18 4.08 22.97
CA ALA A 123 3.34 3.48 23.64
C ALA A 123 4.63 4.28 23.37
N LYS A 124 4.83 4.74 22.13
CA LYS A 124 6.02 5.53 21.76
C LYS A 124 6.05 6.93 22.36
N THR A 125 4.88 7.55 22.56
CA THR A 125 4.78 8.85 23.24
C THR A 125 4.98 8.76 24.75
N ASN A 126 4.74 7.60 25.37
CA ASN A 126 4.94 7.39 26.80
C ASN A 126 6.37 6.95 27.17
N ASP A 127 7.12 6.42 26.20
CA ASP A 127 8.52 6.01 26.35
C ASP A 127 9.54 7.13 26.01
N SER A 128 9.07 8.30 25.56
CA SER A 128 9.87 9.50 25.23
C SER A 128 9.80 10.57 26.33
#